data_AF-Q0RLN2-F1
#
_entry.id   AF-Q0RLN2-F1
#
_cell.length_a   1.000
_cell.length_b   1.000
_cell.length_c   1.000
_cell.angle_alpha   90.00
_cell.angle_beta   90.00
_cell.angle_gamma   90.00
#
_symmetry.space_group_name_H-M   'P 1'
#
loop_
_entity.id
_entity.type
_entity.pdbx_description
1 polymer ?
#
loop_
_entity_poly.entity_id
_entity_poly.type
_entity_poly.pdbx_seq_one_letter_code
_entity_poly.pdbx_strand_id
1 'polypeptide(L)'
;MARDRGCSFPGCDRPPTWCEAHHVIHWTHGGVTALHNLVLLCGHHHRQVHHDGWTIIFTDDGHPAYTPPWRIDPHQTPRRNPYTHPPDLLTSAT
;
A
#
# COMPACT_ATOMS: atom_id res chain seq x y z
N MET A 1 -2.60 11.70 0.55
CA MET A 1 -4.05 11.59 0.82
C MET A 1 -4.86 11.37 -0.45
N ALA A 2 -4.76 12.23 -1.47
CA ALA A 2 -5.58 12.10 -2.69
C ALA A 2 -5.39 10.78 -3.46
N ARG A 3 -4.15 10.27 -3.58
CA ARG A 3 -3.86 8.98 -4.20
C ARG A 3 -4.40 7.81 -3.37
N ASP A 4 -3.89 7.64 -2.15
CA ASP A 4 -4.16 6.43 -1.36
C ASP A 4 -5.56 6.40 -0.73
N ARG A 5 -6.28 7.53 -0.61
CA ARG A 5 -7.69 7.62 -0.17
C ARG A 5 -8.07 6.95 1.18
N GLY A 6 -7.11 6.37 1.88
CA GLY A 6 -7.26 5.59 3.11
C GLY A 6 -6.01 4.77 3.36
N CYS A 7 -6.11 3.76 4.23
CA CYS A 7 -5.03 2.80 4.42
C CYS A 7 -4.87 1.95 3.16
N SER A 8 -3.73 2.01 2.49
CA SER A 8 -3.52 1.30 1.22
C SER A 8 -3.23 -0.20 1.36
N PHE A 9 -3.12 -0.72 2.59
CA PHE A 9 -2.92 -2.15 2.84
C PHE A 9 -4.12 -3.00 2.34
N PRO A 10 -3.90 -4.17 1.69
CA PRO A 10 -4.97 -4.97 1.09
C PRO A 10 -6.11 -5.29 2.06
N GLY A 11 -7.34 -4.97 1.67
CA GLY A 11 -8.55 -5.29 2.43
C GLY A 11 -8.85 -4.36 3.62
N CYS A 12 -8.08 -3.28 3.81
CA CYS A 12 -8.34 -2.31 4.86
C CYS A 12 -9.24 -1.17 4.37
N ASP A 13 -10.25 -0.78 5.15
CA ASP A 13 -11.18 0.31 4.82
C ASP A 13 -10.96 1.58 5.66
N ARG A 14 -9.88 1.61 6.46
CA ARG A 14 -9.62 2.73 7.38
C ARG A 14 -9.44 4.05 6.62
N PRO A 15 -10.08 5.13 7.08
CA PRO A 15 -10.03 6.42 6.37
C PRO A 15 -8.66 7.10 6.52
N PRO A 16 -8.34 8.10 5.68
CA PRO A 16 -7.08 8.84 5.75
C PRO A 16 -6.80 9.47 7.12
N THR A 17 -7.85 9.87 7.84
CA THR A 17 -7.74 10.49 9.18
C THR A 17 -7.16 9.56 10.24
N TRP A 18 -7.07 8.25 9.95
CA TRP A 18 -6.50 7.24 10.82
C TRP A 18 -5.13 6.75 10.33
N CYS A 19 -4.59 7.37 9.27
CA CYS A 19 -3.41 6.93 8.58
C CYS A 19 -2.23 7.89 8.76
N GLU A 20 -1.05 7.31 8.71
CA GLU A 20 0.24 7.99 8.71
C GLU A 20 0.95 7.70 7.39
N ALA A 21 1.82 8.62 6.97
CA ALA A 21 2.70 8.40 5.83
C ALA A 21 3.85 7.46 6.23
N HIS A 22 4.03 6.39 5.46
CA HIS A 22 5.08 5.39 5.64
C HIS A 22 6.04 5.42 4.47
N HIS A 23 7.34 5.52 4.75
CA HIS A 23 8.41 5.45 3.75
C HIS A 23 8.63 4.00 3.29
N VAL A 24 8.46 3.74 2.00
CA VAL A 24 8.71 2.42 1.38
C VAL A 24 10.20 2.08 1.41
N ILE A 25 11.04 2.96 0.89
CA ILE A 25 12.47 2.98 1.20
C ILE A 25 12.61 3.76 2.49
N HIS A 26 13.05 3.09 3.55
CA HIS A 26 13.17 3.70 4.87
C HIS A 26 14.05 4.96 4.86
N TRP A 27 13.69 5.97 5.66
CA TRP A 27 14.41 7.26 5.70
C TRP A 27 15.88 7.11 6.09
N THR A 28 16.21 6.19 7.01
CA THR A 28 17.61 5.90 7.39
C THR A 28 18.42 5.27 6.27
N HIS A 29 17.77 4.73 5.24
CA HIS A 29 18.40 4.19 4.04
C HIS A 29 18.42 5.22 2.89
N GLY A 30 18.14 6.50 3.18
CA GLY A 30 18.12 7.57 2.20
C GLY A 30 16.78 7.74 1.48
N GLY A 31 15.72 7.11 1.97
CA GLY A 31 14.38 7.27 1.41
C GLY A 31 13.86 8.70 1.50
N VAL A 32 13.49 9.29 0.36
CA VAL A 32 12.99 10.66 0.29
C VAL A 32 11.53 10.76 0.72
N THR A 33 11.14 11.92 1.25
CA THR A 33 9.73 12.26 1.51
C THR A 33 9.09 12.73 0.20
N ALA A 34 8.63 11.79 -0.62
CA ALA A 34 8.00 12.06 -1.91
C ALA A 34 6.87 11.06 -2.19
N LEU A 35 5.91 11.42 -3.04
CA LEU A 35 4.74 10.57 -3.35
C LEU A 35 5.13 9.17 -3.87
N HIS A 36 6.22 9.06 -4.63
CA HIS A 36 6.72 7.79 -5.15
C HIS A 36 7.46 6.94 -4.09
N ASN A 37 7.59 7.42 -2.86
CA ASN A 37 8.24 6.70 -1.76
C ASN A 37 7.39 6.67 -0.47
N LEU A 38 6.20 7.26 -0.47
CA LEU A 38 5.30 7.29 0.67
C LEU A 38 4.00 6.58 0.36
N VAL A 39 3.47 5.83 1.32
CA VAL A 39 2.12 5.26 1.30
C VAL A 39 1.37 5.62 2.58
N LEU A 40 0.04 5.65 2.55
CA LEU A 40 -0.77 5.80 3.76
C LEU A 40 -1.09 4.45 4.41
N LEU A 41 -0.78 4.31 5.70
CA LEU A 41 -1.11 3.13 6.50
C LEU A 41 -1.78 3.54 7.81
N CYS A 42 -2.82 2.80 8.22
CA CYS A 42 -3.35 2.96 9.58
C CYS A 42 -2.34 2.42 10.60
N GLY A 43 -2.42 2.87 11.86
CA GLY A 43 -1.43 2.48 12.88
C GLY A 43 -1.21 0.96 13.03
N HIS A 44 -2.26 0.14 12.84
CA HIS A 44 -2.13 -1.32 12.83
C HIS A 44 -1.23 -1.81 11.68
N HIS A 45 -1.58 -1.48 10.44
CA HIS A 45 -0.82 -1.91 9.26
C HIS A 45 0.55 -1.24 9.17
N HIS A 46 0.72 -0.02 9.72
CA HIS A 46 2.01 0.63 9.81
C HIS A 46 3.00 -0.23 10.63
N ARG A 47 2.57 -0.76 11.79
CA ARG A 47 3.41 -1.69 12.57
C ARG A 47 3.59 -3.02 11.85
N GLN A 48 2.54 -3.53 11.21
CA GLN A 48 2.60 -4.82 10.53
C GLN A 48 3.67 -4.84 9.42
N VAL A 49 3.72 -3.81 8.58
CA VAL A 49 4.69 -3.77 7.48
C VAL A 49 6.14 -3.67 7.95
N HIS A 50 6.39 -3.09 9.14
CA HIS A 50 7.73 -3.01 9.72
C HIS A 50 8.24 -4.37 10.24
N HIS A 51 7.35 -5.26 10.65
CA HIS A 51 7.74 -6.46 11.41
C HIS A 51 7.56 -7.77 10.65
N ASP A 52 6.59 -7.83 9.74
CA ASP A 52 6.11 -9.12 9.24
C ASP A 52 6.67 -9.50 7.86
N GLY A 53 7.67 -8.76 7.37
CA GLY A 53 8.36 -9.08 6.11
C GLY A 53 7.51 -8.82 4.86
N TRP A 54 6.59 -7.86 4.94
CA TRP A 54 5.86 -7.37 3.77
C TRP A 54 6.75 -6.47 2.92
N THR A 55 6.67 -6.62 1.61
CA THR A 55 7.32 -5.71 0.66
C THR A 55 6.27 -4.83 0.00
N ILE A 56 6.59 -3.55 -0.21
CA ILE A 56 5.71 -2.58 -0.88
C ILE A 56 6.36 -2.20 -2.20
N ILE A 57 5.59 -2.29 -3.29
CA ILE A 57 6.01 -1.85 -4.63
C ILE A 57 5.01 -0.83 -5.16
N PHE A 58 5.47 0.09 -6.01
CA PHE A 58 4.59 0.92 -6.83
C PHE A 58 4.44 0.27 -8.20
N THR A 59 3.20 0.16 -8.65
CA THR A 59 2.85 -0.35 -9.97
C THR A 59 2.87 0.76 -11.02
N ASP A 60 2.72 0.42 -12.29
CA ASP A 60 2.83 1.35 -13.42
C ASP A 60 1.83 2.53 -13.37
N ASP A 61 0.67 2.34 -12.72
CA ASP A 61 -0.34 3.37 -12.47
C ASP A 61 -0.09 4.18 -11.18
N GLY A 62 1.08 4.01 -10.55
CA GLY A 62 1.54 4.80 -9.41
C GLY A 62 0.93 4.42 -8.05
N HIS A 63 0.17 3.33 -7.99
CA HIS A 63 -0.49 2.84 -6.78
C HIS A 63 0.34 1.76 -6.07
N PRO A 64 0.23 1.63 -4.73
CA PRO A 64 0.97 0.62 -4.00
C PRO A 64 0.34 -0.76 -4.13
N ALA A 65 1.20 -1.78 -4.28
CA ALA A 65 0.87 -3.18 -4.08
C ALA A 65 1.76 -3.77 -2.99
N TYR A 66 1.21 -4.71 -2.23
CA TYR A 66 1.81 -5.32 -1.07
C TYR A 66 2.05 -6.79 -1.34
N THR A 67 3.30 -7.20 -1.22
CA THR A 67 3.72 -8.57 -1.37
C THR A 67 3.86 -9.20 0.02
N PRO A 68 3.04 -10.22 0.34
CA PRO A 68 3.18 -10.95 1.60
C PRO A 68 4.53 -11.70 1.68
N PRO A 69 5.01 -11.99 2.91
CA PRO A 69 6.08 -12.96 3.10
C PRO A 69 5.65 -14.35 2.62
N TRP A 70 6.61 -15.18 2.22
CA TRP A 70 6.37 -16.55 1.73
C TRP A 70 5.54 -17.43 2.69
N ARG A 71 5.60 -17.15 4.00
CA ARG A 71 4.83 -17.87 5.03
C ARG A 71 3.32 -17.58 4.98
N ILE A 72 2.92 -16.42 4.46
CA ILE A 72 1.52 -16.03 4.27
C ILE A 72 1.04 -16.44 2.88
N ASP A 73 1.92 -16.33 1.87
CA ASP A 73 1.64 -16.72 0.49
C ASP A 73 2.94 -17.19 -0.16
N PRO A 74 3.11 -18.51 -0.40
CA PRO A 74 4.33 -19.05 -0.99
C PRO A 74 4.64 -18.49 -2.38
N HIS A 75 3.63 -18.03 -3.12
CA HIS A 75 3.80 -17.40 -4.42
C HIS A 75 4.12 -15.92 -4.32
N GLN A 76 4.03 -15.33 -3.11
CA GLN A 76 4.27 -13.92 -2.84
C GLN A 76 3.52 -13.02 -3.82
N THR A 77 2.25 -13.35 -4.06
CA THR A 77 1.43 -12.66 -5.05
C THR A 77 1.16 -11.23 -4.58
N PRO A 78 1.53 -10.19 -5.36
CA PRO A 78 1.27 -8.81 -4.98
C PRO A 78 -0.23 -8.52 -4.90
N ARG A 79 -0.65 -7.80 -3.86
CA ARG A 79 -2.06 -7.49 -3.58
C ARG A 79 -2.25 -5.98 -3.48
N ARG A 80 -3.33 -5.47 -4.07
CA ARG A 80 -3.75 -4.07 -3.92
C ARG A 80 -4.97 -3.98 -3.01
N ASN A 81 -5.20 -2.79 -2.48
CA ASN A 81 -6.42 -2.51 -1.76
C ASN A 81 -7.52 -2.00 -2.71
N PRO A 82 -8.63 -2.73 -2.91
CA PRO A 82 -9.72 -2.30 -3.78
C PRO A 82 -10.54 -1.14 -3.19
N TYR A 83 -10.52 -0.92 -1.87
CA TYR A 83 -11.27 0.18 -1.24
C TYR A 83 -10.65 1.55 -1.56
N THR A 84 -9.33 1.59 -1.74
CA THR A 84 -8.62 2.83 -2.06
C THR A 84 -8.51 3.04 -3.57
N HIS A 85 -8.60 1.95 -4.36
CA HIS A 85 -8.57 1.97 -5.82
C HIS A 85 -9.65 1.04 -6.37
N PRO A 86 -10.93 1.46 -6.34
CA PRO A 86 -11.99 0.66 -6.94
C PRO A 86 -11.66 0.47 -8.43
N PRO A 87 -11.78 -0.76 -8.97
CA PRO A 87 -11.63 -0.96 -10.40
C PRO A 87 -12.60 -0.02 -11.12
N ASP A 88 -12.11 0.64 -12.16
CA ASP A 88 -12.90 1.59 -12.93
C ASP A 88 -14.03 0.80 -13.62
N LEU A 89 -15.23 0.83 -13.04
CA LEU A 89 -16.39 0.07 -13.54
C LEU A 89 -16.91 0.61 -14.89
N LEU A 90 -16.22 1.61 -15.48
CA LEU A 90 -16.60 2.31 -16.70
C LEU A 90 -15.85 1.83 -17.95
N THR A 91 -14.88 0.93 -17.84
CA THR A 91 -14.02 0.54 -18.99
C THR A 91 -14.20 -0.91 -19.46
N SER A 92 -15.22 -1.64 -18.99
CA SER A 92 -15.49 -3.02 -19.40
C SER A 92 -16.76 -3.21 -20.23
N ALA A 93 -17.31 -2.14 -20.80
CA ALA A 93 -18.38 -2.22 -21.78
C ALA A 93 -17.81 -2.02 -23.20
N THR A 94 -17.37 -3.10 -23.82
CA THR A 94 -17.23 -3.22 -25.29
C THR A 94 -17.74 -4.57 -25.73
#